data_AF-A0A9E0QNS3-F1
#
_entry.id   AF-A0A9E0QNS3-F1
#
_cell.length_a   1.000
_cell.length_b   1.000
_cell.length_c   1.000
_cell.angle_alpha   90.00
_cell.angle_beta   90.00
_cell.angle_gamma   90.00
#
_symmetry.space_group_name_H-M   'P 1'
#
loop_
_entity.id
_entity.type
_entity.pdbx_description
1 polymer ?
#
loop_
_entity_poly.entity_id
_entity_poly.type
_entity_poly.pdbx_seq_one_letter_code
_entity_poly.pdbx_strand_id
1 'polypeptide(L)'
;MNDVEHVGGKNASLGEMISNLASVGVDVPGGFATTAAAFRDFLSQSGIDARIHDKLTALDVDDVNALAVAGKEIRQWVIDTPFQAELESAIKAAYAKMQADAQSEFSVAVR
;
A
#
# COMPACT_ATOMS: atom_id res chain seq x y z
N MET A 1 18.99 -0.25 6.13
CA MET A 1 18.62 -0.97 4.88
C MET A 1 17.93 -2.33 5.11
N ASN A 2 17.19 -2.53 6.22
CA ASN A 2 16.51 -3.82 6.50
C ASN A 2 15.00 -3.82 6.14
N ASP A 3 14.41 -2.66 5.83
CA ASP A 3 12.95 -2.55 5.70
C ASP A 3 12.44 -2.55 4.25
N VAL A 4 13.33 -2.61 3.25
CA VAL A 4 12.95 -2.55 1.82
C VAL A 4 11.99 -3.67 1.44
N GLU A 5 12.22 -4.89 1.93
CA GLU A 5 11.34 -6.03 1.67
C GLU A 5 9.98 -5.93 2.38
N HIS A 6 9.91 -5.12 3.44
CA HIS A 6 8.70 -4.95 4.24
C HIS A 6 7.81 -3.83 3.73
N VAL A 7 8.37 -2.69 3.32
CA VAL A 7 7.60 -1.49 2.99
C VAL A 7 7.90 -0.91 1.60
N GLY A 8 8.83 -1.51 0.85
CA GLY A 8 9.30 -1.03 -0.45
C GLY A 8 10.36 0.07 -0.32
N GLY A 9 11.11 0.27 -1.41
CA GLY A 9 12.26 1.20 -1.42
C GLY A 9 11.90 2.65 -1.06
N LYS A 10 10.74 3.14 -1.51
CA LYS A 10 10.31 4.53 -1.23
C LYS A 10 10.09 4.77 0.27
N ASN A 11 9.37 3.88 0.94
CA ASN A 11 9.05 4.03 2.36
C ASN A 11 10.28 3.78 3.23
N ALA A 12 11.13 2.81 2.87
CA ALA A 12 12.38 2.55 3.55
C ALA A 12 13.33 3.78 3.49
N SER A 13 13.49 4.39 2.31
CA SER A 13 14.28 5.62 2.17
C SER A 13 13.71 6.79 2.97
N LEU A 14 12.38 6.93 3.02
CA LEU A 14 11.73 8.01 3.77
C LEU A 14 11.94 7.85 5.29
N GLY A 15 11.82 6.64 5.81
CA GLY A 15 12.12 6.32 7.21
C GLY A 15 13.60 6.55 7.59
N GLU A 16 14.53 6.20 6.70
CA GLU A 16 15.96 6.50 6.91
C GLU A 16 16.24 8.01 6.91
N MET A 17 15.56 8.79 6.05
CA MET A 17 15.69 10.26 6.05
C MET A 17 15.14 10.89 7.33
N ILE A 18 13.95 10.50 7.79
CA ILE A 18 13.38 10.99 9.06
C ILE A 18 14.33 10.68 10.22
N SER A 19 14.85 9.46 10.30
CA SER A 19 15.67 9.00 11.43
C SER A 19 17.05 9.66 11.48
N ASN A 20 17.67 9.90 10.32
CA ASN A 20 19.05 10.37 10.25
C ASN A 20 19.20 11.87 9.98
N LEU A 21 18.19 12.50 9.36
CA LEU A 21 18.30 13.90 8.92
C LEU A 21 17.53 14.89 9.80
N ALA A 22 16.68 14.41 10.71
CA ALA A 22 15.99 15.27 11.67
C ALA A 22 16.98 16.06 12.55
N SER A 23 18.12 15.47 12.90
CA SER A 23 19.16 16.10 13.73
C SER A 23 19.93 17.21 13.01
N VAL A 24 19.85 17.29 11.68
CA VAL A 24 20.52 18.31 10.85
C VAL A 24 19.54 19.31 10.24
N GLY A 25 18.31 19.37 10.75
CA GLY A 25 17.32 20.40 10.42
C GLY A 25 16.56 20.18 9.12
N VAL A 26 16.62 18.97 8.54
CA VAL A 26 15.77 18.61 7.39
C VAL A 26 14.43 18.13 7.92
N ASP A 27 13.37 18.89 7.61
CA ASP A 27 12.00 18.54 7.99
C ASP A 27 11.39 17.61 6.93
N VAL A 28 11.09 16.38 7.34
CA VAL A 28 10.45 15.37 6.49
C VAL A 28 9.08 15.06 7.10
N PRO A 29 7.97 15.22 6.35
CA PRO A 29 6.64 14.93 6.87
C PRO A 29 6.53 13.49 7.37
N GLY A 30 6.00 13.34 8.59
CA GLY A 30 5.69 12.04 9.16
C GLY A 30 4.58 11.30 8.41
N GLY A 31 4.38 10.03 8.76
CA GLY A 31 3.35 9.18 8.15
C GLY A 31 3.45 7.74 8.63
N PHE A 32 2.76 6.85 7.94
CA PHE A 32 2.86 5.41 8.13
C PHE A 32 2.89 4.70 6.77
N ALA A 33 3.39 3.47 6.76
CA ALA A 33 3.40 2.60 5.61
C ALA A 33 2.69 1.28 5.95
N THR A 34 1.84 0.80 5.04
CA THR A 34 1.42 -0.60 5.06
C THR A 34 2.59 -1.51 4.68
N THR A 35 2.52 -2.77 5.06
CA THR A 35 3.57 -3.74 4.75
C THR A 35 3.21 -4.61 3.54
N ALA A 36 4.21 -5.18 2.90
CA ALA A 36 4.04 -6.20 1.86
C ALA A 36 3.32 -7.44 2.40
N ALA A 37 3.46 -7.75 3.69
CA ALA A 37 2.70 -8.81 4.34
C ALA A 37 1.20 -8.50 4.37
N ALA A 38 0.82 -7.30 4.82
CA ALA A 38 -0.58 -6.87 4.83
C ALA A 38 -1.21 -6.91 3.43
N PHE A 39 -0.46 -6.57 2.38
CA PHE A 39 -0.94 -6.69 1.00
C PHE A 39 -1.14 -8.16 0.56
N ARG A 40 -0.23 -9.07 0.94
CA ARG A 40 -0.38 -10.51 0.66
C ARG A 40 -1.58 -11.10 1.40
N ASP A 41 -1.78 -10.72 2.65
CA ASP A 41 -2.93 -11.15 3.45
C ASP A 41 -4.24 -10.63 2.83
N PHE A 42 -4.27 -9.36 2.39
CA PHE A 42 -5.37 -8.78 1.62
C PHE A 42 -5.75 -9.59 0.38
N LEU A 43 -4.78 -10.06 -0.39
CA LEU A 43 -5.06 -10.86 -1.59
C LEU A 43 -5.52 -12.29 -1.26
N SER A 44 -5.05 -12.87 -0.15
CA SER A 44 -5.34 -14.27 0.20
C SER A 44 -6.71 -14.47 0.87
N GLN A 45 -7.22 -13.49 1.62
CA GLN A 45 -8.48 -13.65 2.39
C GLN A 45 -9.72 -13.92 1.52
N SER A 46 -9.67 -13.55 0.24
CA SER A 46 -10.80 -13.55 -0.69
C SER A 46 -10.58 -14.43 -1.92
N GLY A 47 -9.47 -15.19 -1.95
CA GLY A 47 -9.08 -16.03 -3.10
C GLY A 47 -8.81 -15.23 -4.37
N ILE A 48 -8.57 -13.92 -4.23
CA ILE A 48 -8.32 -13.01 -5.35
C ILE A 48 -6.97 -13.29 -5.97
N ASP A 49 -5.99 -13.68 -5.16
CA ASP A 49 -4.70 -14.16 -5.62
C ASP A 49 -4.84 -15.26 -6.69
N ALA A 50 -5.62 -16.30 -6.41
CA ALA A 50 -5.89 -17.39 -7.35
C ALA A 50 -6.63 -16.89 -8.59
N ARG A 51 -7.67 -16.06 -8.41
CA ARG A 51 -8.44 -15.51 -9.53
C ARG A 51 -7.61 -14.62 -10.46
N ILE A 52 -6.72 -13.80 -9.89
CA ILE A 52 -5.76 -12.98 -10.64
C ILE A 52 -4.79 -13.91 -11.39
N HIS A 53 -4.25 -14.92 -10.71
CA HIS A 53 -3.31 -15.86 -11.30
C HIS A 53 -3.90 -16.59 -12.50
N ASP A 54 -5.13 -17.12 -12.37
CA ASP A 54 -5.83 -17.81 -13.45
C ASP A 54 -6.06 -16.89 -14.65
N LYS A 55 -6.50 -15.64 -14.41
CA LYS A 55 -6.74 -14.65 -15.46
C LYS A 55 -5.46 -14.29 -16.21
N LEU A 56 -4.35 -14.12 -15.49
CA LEU A 56 -3.06 -13.77 -16.08
C LEU A 56 -2.41 -14.95 -16.80
N THR A 57 -2.59 -16.17 -16.31
CA THR A 57 -2.03 -17.39 -16.93
C THR A 57 -2.60 -17.63 -18.33
N ALA A 58 -3.87 -17.28 -18.54
CA ALA A 58 -4.54 -17.41 -19.84
C ALA A 58 -4.37 -16.19 -20.76
N LEU A 59 -3.70 -15.13 -20.30
CA LEU A 59 -3.60 -13.86 -21.02
C LEU A 59 -2.38 -13.83 -21.94
N ASP A 60 -2.62 -13.54 -23.22
CA ASP A 60 -1.57 -13.05 -24.11
C ASP A 60 -1.32 -11.55 -23.83
N VAL A 61 -0.11 -11.22 -23.38
CA VAL A 61 0.26 -9.85 -23.00
C VAL A 61 0.60 -8.98 -24.20
N ASP A 62 0.83 -9.56 -25.38
CA ASP A 62 1.05 -8.82 -26.62
C ASP A 62 -0.28 -8.36 -27.26
N ASP A 63 -1.41 -8.99 -26.88
CA ASP A 63 -2.75 -8.47 -27.17
C ASP A 63 -3.11 -7.33 -26.19
N VAL A 64 -2.81 -6.11 -26.63
CA VAL A 64 -3.07 -4.88 -25.86
C VAL A 64 -4.55 -4.69 -25.48
N ASN A 65 -5.50 -5.22 -26.25
CA ASN A 65 -6.92 -5.12 -25.93
C ASN A 65 -7.28 -6.10 -24.82
N ALA A 66 -6.85 -7.36 -24.94
CA ALA A 66 -7.03 -8.37 -23.90
C ALA A 66 -6.35 -7.93 -22.60
N LEU A 67 -5.15 -7.35 -22.68
CA LEU A 67 -4.41 -6.81 -21.53
C LEU A 67 -5.18 -5.68 -20.83
N ALA A 68 -5.75 -4.74 -21.60
CA ALA A 68 -6.53 -3.64 -21.04
C ALA A 68 -7.79 -4.15 -20.31
N VAL A 69 -8.49 -5.13 -20.88
CA VAL A 69 -9.66 -5.76 -20.27
C VAL A 69 -9.29 -6.51 -19.00
N ALA A 70 -8.28 -7.39 -19.06
CA ALA A 70 -7.82 -8.14 -17.90
C ALA A 70 -7.35 -7.22 -16.77
N GLY A 71 -6.57 -6.19 -17.09
CA GLY A 71 -6.13 -5.21 -16.10
C GLY A 71 -7.29 -4.45 -15.45
N LYS A 72 -8.34 -4.10 -16.22
CA LYS A 72 -9.54 -3.45 -15.67
C LYS A 72 -10.28 -4.38 -14.71
N GLU A 73 -10.48 -5.63 -15.09
CA GLU A 73 -11.15 -6.63 -14.24
C GLU A 73 -10.40 -6.86 -12.93
N ILE A 74 -9.08 -7.08 -13.01
CA ILE A 74 -8.24 -7.30 -11.83
C ILE A 74 -8.29 -6.09 -10.89
N ARG A 75 -8.17 -4.87 -11.42
CA ARG A 75 -8.30 -3.64 -10.60
C ARG A 75 -9.66 -3.54 -9.92
N GLN A 76 -10.74 -3.92 -10.62
CA GLN A 76 -12.08 -3.90 -10.04
C GLN A 76 -12.21 -4.92 -8.90
N TRP A 77 -11.66 -6.13 -9.04
CA TRP A 77 -11.65 -7.11 -7.96
C TRP A 77 -10.94 -6.59 -6.71
N VAL A 78 -9.81 -5.89 -6.89
CA VAL A 78 -9.10 -5.26 -5.78
C VAL A 78 -9.95 -4.16 -5.12
N ILE A 79 -10.62 -3.31 -5.90
CA ILE A 79 -11.49 -2.24 -5.38
C ILE A 79 -12.70 -2.79 -4.62
N ASP A 80 -13.32 -3.85 -5.14
CA ASP A 80 -14.54 -4.44 -4.56
C ASP A 80 -14.25 -5.24 -3.29
N THR A 81 -12.98 -5.48 -2.97
CA THR A 81 -12.59 -6.32 -1.86
C THR A 81 -12.40 -5.50 -0.60
N PRO A 82 -13.15 -5.79 0.47
CA PRO A 82 -13.00 -5.08 1.72
C PRO A 82 -11.64 -5.40 2.36
N PHE A 83 -11.11 -4.47 3.15
CA PHE A 83 -9.95 -4.76 3.98
C PHE A 83 -10.27 -5.79 5.07
N GLN A 84 -9.25 -6.52 5.53
CA GLN A 84 -9.34 -7.23 6.81
C GLN A 84 -9.70 -6.24 7.92
N ALA A 85 -10.50 -6.68 8.89
CA ALA A 85 -10.80 -5.87 10.07
C ALA A 85 -9.54 -5.41 10.82
N GLU A 86 -8.49 -6.25 10.85
CA GLU A 86 -7.21 -5.90 11.47
C GLU A 86 -6.47 -4.80 10.70
N LEU A 87 -6.39 -4.91 9.37
CA LEU A 87 -5.77 -3.89 8.52
C LEU A 87 -6.52 -2.56 8.60
N GLU A 88 -7.85 -2.60 8.52
CA GLU A 88 -8.68 -1.41 8.64
C GLU A 88 -8.50 -0.71 10.00
N SER A 89 -8.50 -1.49 11.08
CA SER A 89 -8.27 -0.98 12.44
C SER A 89 -6.88 -0.35 12.58
N ALA A 90 -5.84 -1.00 12.06
CA ALA A 90 -4.47 -0.49 12.10
C ALA A 90 -4.32 0.83 11.33
N ILE A 91 -4.91 0.94 10.14
CA ILE A 91 -4.91 2.18 9.34
C ILE A 91 -5.64 3.30 10.09
N LYS A 92 -6.83 3.02 10.65
CA LYS A 92 -7.60 4.00 11.43
C LYS A 92 -6.82 4.49 12.64
N ALA A 93 -6.17 3.59 13.37
CA ALA A 93 -5.36 3.94 14.54
C ALA A 93 -4.15 4.81 14.15
N ALA A 94 -3.44 4.45 13.07
CA ALA A 94 -2.30 5.24 12.58
C ALA A 94 -2.74 6.62 12.08
N TYR A 95 -3.85 6.70 11.35
CA TYR A 95 -4.42 7.97 10.91
C TYR A 95 -4.89 8.86 12.08
N ALA A 96 -5.56 8.28 13.07
CA ALA A 96 -5.99 9.01 14.27
C ALA A 96 -4.80 9.56 15.06
N LYS A 97 -3.67 8.83 15.11
CA LYS A 97 -2.43 9.34 15.69
C LYS A 97 -1.89 10.55 14.92
N MET A 98 -1.82 10.48 13.59
CA MET A 98 -1.42 11.62 12.76
C MET A 98 -2.33 12.83 12.96
N GLN A 99 -3.64 12.61 13.11
CA GLN A 99 -4.60 13.68 13.38
C GLN A 99 -4.39 14.32 14.75
N ALA A 100 -4.08 13.53 15.78
CA ALA A 100 -3.79 14.06 17.12
C ALA A 100 -2.50 14.91 17.14
N ASP A 101 -1.53 14.57 16.29
CA ASP A 101 -0.28 15.31 16.13
C ASP A 101 -0.46 16.57 15.25
N ALA A 102 -1.57 16.67 14.50
CA ALA A 102 -1.86 17.81 13.63
C ALA A 102 -2.45 19.00 14.42
N GLN A 103 -1.89 20.19 14.21
CA GLN A 103 -2.34 21.43 14.88
C GLN A 103 -3.59 22.07 14.23
N SER A 104 -3.99 21.57 13.05
CA SER A 104 -5.11 22.08 12.24
C SER A 104 -5.67 20.95 11.37
N GLU A 105 -6.70 21.26 10.57
CA GLU A 105 -7.08 20.38 9.45
C GLU A 105 -5.84 20.04 8.60
N PHE A 106 -5.74 18.78 8.21
CA PHE A 106 -4.61 18.26 7.44
C PHE A 106 -5.11 17.35 6.33
N SER A 107 -4.33 17.28 5.25
CA SER A 107 -4.51 16.35 4.14
C SER A 107 -3.28 15.46 4.04
N VAL A 108 -3.46 14.21 3.61
CA VAL A 108 -2.38 13.25 3.42
C VAL A 108 -2.17 12.92 1.95
N ALA A 109 -0.94 12.53 1.60
CA ALA A 109 -0.64 11.90 0.32
C ALA A 109 -0.60 10.38 0.49
N VAL A 110 -1.31 9.65 -0.38
CA VAL A 110 -1.23 8.18 -0.49
C VAL A 110 -0.40 7.87 -1.74
N ARG A 111 0.69 7.10 -1.60
CA ARG A 111 1.72 6.91 -2.63
C ARG A 111 2.10 5.46 -2.85
#